data_AF-A0A0Q5DHE1-F1
#
_entry.id   AF-A0A0Q5DHE1-F1
#
_cell.length_a   1.000
_cell.length_b   1.000
_cell.length_c   1.000
_cell.angle_alpha   90.00
_cell.angle_beta   90.00
_cell.angle_gamma   90.00
#
_symmetry.space_group_name_H-M   'P 1'
#
loop_
_entity.id
_entity.type
_entity.pdbx_description
1 polymer ?
#
loop_
_entity_poly.entity_id
_entity_poly.type
_entity_poly.pdbx_seq_one_letter_code
_entity_poly.pdbx_strand_id
1 'polypeptide(L)'
;MRATDTDDAIDAFNARRRVQANAVTINSWDPTQLVAPAAEQSTSLDIGELPAMPIYDGSAERRHADTAAADPHSRLMLQALELDNKLFDGDGAVRRLAAGHRFHLTQHERYANGDNGFTTLWVEHEARNNVTPAMDGAGNLPGVAKAGLATLAKFAASTIENGTYRNRFGCVRDTVAIVPRAAAARYTGVALGPQTALEFYGEGGGSICLMAGQVTHRTSQLFPIRKSSFLMRHLFSRIRLECHWRRFHIR
;
A
#
# COMPACT_ATOMS: atom_id res chain seq x y z
N MET A 1 0.70 -22.05 20.23
CA MET A 1 1.80 -22.90 20.73
C MET A 1 1.18 -24.22 21.14
N ARG A 2 1.42 -25.28 20.37
CA ARG A 2 1.08 -26.62 20.85
C ARG A 2 1.98 -26.94 22.03
N ALA A 3 1.50 -27.71 22.99
CA ALA A 3 2.23 -28.00 24.23
C ALA A 3 3.61 -28.67 24.02
N THR A 4 3.94 -29.11 22.80
CA THR A 4 5.18 -29.79 22.44
C THR A 4 6.21 -28.92 21.70
N ASP A 5 5.84 -27.76 21.17
CA ASP A 5 6.81 -26.90 20.50
C ASP A 5 7.59 -26.08 21.52
N THR A 6 8.92 -26.09 21.40
CA THR A 6 9.80 -25.27 22.27
C THR A 6 9.92 -23.84 21.77
N ASP A 7 9.69 -23.62 20.46
CA ASP A 7 9.81 -22.33 19.78
C ASP A 7 8.57 -22.01 18.93
N ASP A 8 8.46 -20.74 18.53
CA ASP A 8 7.43 -20.27 17.62
C ASP A 8 7.61 -20.85 16.21
N ALA A 9 6.55 -21.45 15.65
CA ALA A 9 6.58 -22.15 14.37
C ALA A 9 5.55 -21.64 13.36
N ILE A 10 5.78 -21.97 12.08
CA ILE A 10 4.83 -21.83 10.97
C ILE A 10 4.25 -23.21 10.70
N ASP A 11 2.93 -23.35 10.79
CA ASP A 11 2.21 -24.61 10.69
C ASP A 11 1.81 -24.94 9.24
N ALA A 12 1.46 -23.91 8.47
CA ALA A 12 1.07 -24.04 7.07
C ALA A 12 1.81 -23.00 6.23
N PHE A 13 2.27 -23.42 5.06
CA PHE A 13 2.94 -22.54 4.11
C PHE A 13 2.63 -22.97 2.67
N ASN A 14 1.94 -22.11 1.93
CA ASN A 14 1.39 -22.44 0.61
C ASN A 14 1.79 -21.38 -0.40
N ALA A 15 2.18 -21.80 -1.60
CA ALA A 15 2.39 -20.89 -2.72
C ALA A 15 1.07 -20.66 -3.47
N ARG A 16 0.69 -19.40 -3.67
CA ARG A 16 -0.42 -18.98 -4.51
C ARG A 16 0.11 -18.39 -5.80
N ARG A 17 -0.26 -18.97 -6.93
CA ARG A 17 0.06 -18.44 -8.27
C ARG A 17 -1.20 -17.88 -8.93
N ARG A 18 -1.06 -16.74 -9.61
CA ARG A 18 -2.12 -16.12 -10.41
C ARG A 18 -1.56 -15.69 -11.75
N VAL A 19 -2.32 -15.94 -12.81
CA VAL A 19 -2.00 -15.42 -14.14
C VAL A 19 -2.12 -13.90 -14.14
N GLN A 20 -1.05 -13.23 -14.54
CA GLN A 20 -0.97 -11.78 -14.69
C GLN A 20 -0.45 -11.44 -16.09
N ALA A 21 -0.63 -10.18 -16.49
CA ALA A 21 0.03 -9.67 -17.69
C ALA A 21 1.56 -9.81 -17.55
N ASN A 22 2.21 -10.23 -18.63
CA ASN A 22 3.64 -10.56 -18.67
C ASN A 22 4.46 -9.59 -19.54
N ALA A 23 3.82 -8.53 -20.03
CA ALA A 23 4.48 -7.44 -20.71
C ALA A 23 3.67 -6.14 -20.52
N VAL A 24 4.35 -5.00 -20.61
CA VAL A 24 3.77 -3.66 -20.53
C VAL A 24 4.35 -2.80 -21.64
N THR A 25 3.48 -2.13 -22.37
CA THR A 25 3.85 -1.12 -23.36
C THR A 25 3.15 0.18 -22.98
N ILE A 26 3.91 1.27 -22.84
CA ILE A 26 3.35 2.59 -22.57
C ILE A 26 3.78 3.60 -23.61
N ASN A 27 2.92 4.58 -23.87
CA ASN A 27 3.31 5.81 -24.53
C ASN A 27 2.50 7.02 -24.06
N SER A 28 3.00 8.20 -24.39
CA SER A 28 2.30 9.46 -24.15
C SER A 28 2.43 10.38 -25.35
N TRP A 29 1.34 11.01 -25.73
CA TRP A 29 1.35 11.99 -26.82
C TRP A 29 1.81 13.36 -26.31
N ASP A 30 2.66 14.07 -27.05
CA ASP A 30 3.07 15.44 -26.77
C ASP A 30 2.98 16.26 -28.06
N PRO A 31 2.17 17.32 -28.14
CA PRO A 31 2.05 18.15 -29.35
C PRO A 31 3.34 18.91 -29.68
N THR A 32 4.28 19.04 -28.73
CA THR A 32 5.57 19.70 -28.97
C THR A 32 6.60 18.74 -29.57
N GLN A 33 6.31 17.44 -29.64
CA GLN A 33 7.21 16.41 -30.14
C GLN A 33 6.55 15.63 -31.27
N LEU A 34 7.30 15.37 -32.35
CA LEU A 34 6.77 14.58 -33.48
C LEU A 34 6.64 13.09 -33.12
N VAL A 35 7.57 12.57 -32.31
CA VAL A 35 7.60 11.17 -31.89
C VAL A 35 7.15 11.11 -30.43
N ALA A 36 6.14 10.27 -30.17
CA ALA A 36 5.63 10.06 -28.82
C ALA A 36 6.66 9.31 -27.96
N PRO A 37 7.01 9.83 -26.76
CA PRO A 37 7.72 9.06 -25.75
C PRO A 37 7.03 7.73 -25.47
N ALA A 38 7.79 6.63 -25.60
CA ALA A 38 7.28 5.27 -25.43
C ALA A 38 8.32 4.35 -24.80
N ALA A 39 7.86 3.32 -24.09
CA ALA A 39 8.70 2.26 -23.54
C ALA A 39 7.94 0.93 -23.49
N GLU A 40 8.66 -0.18 -23.61
CA GLU A 40 8.12 -1.54 -23.56
C GLU A 40 8.98 -2.40 -22.63
N GLN A 41 8.31 -3.28 -21.88
CA GLN A 41 8.92 -4.18 -20.92
C GLN A 41 8.25 -5.55 -21.03
N SER A 42 9.04 -6.62 -20.96
CA SER A 42 8.55 -8.00 -20.89
C SER A 42 9.14 -8.68 -19.65
N THR A 43 8.37 -9.59 -19.04
CA THR A 43 8.81 -10.30 -17.85
C THR A 43 9.98 -11.22 -18.18
N SER A 44 10.97 -11.23 -17.28
CA SER A 44 12.05 -12.22 -17.29
C SER A 44 11.82 -13.35 -16.28
N LEU A 45 10.69 -13.36 -15.58
CA LEU A 45 10.37 -14.36 -14.58
C LEU A 45 9.91 -15.66 -15.24
N ASP A 46 10.22 -16.80 -14.61
CA ASP A 46 9.62 -18.09 -14.97
C ASP A 46 8.16 -18.13 -14.49
N ILE A 47 7.26 -17.86 -15.42
CA ILE A 47 5.80 -17.86 -15.21
C ILE A 47 5.12 -19.13 -15.75
N GLY A 48 5.90 -20.13 -16.16
CA GLY A 48 5.42 -21.30 -16.89
C GLY A 48 5.07 -21.01 -18.35
N GLU A 49 4.40 -21.97 -19.00
CA GLU A 49 3.98 -21.86 -20.40
C GLU A 49 2.72 -21.00 -20.52
N LEU A 50 2.93 -19.69 -20.65
CA LEU A 50 1.86 -18.71 -20.89
C LEU A 50 2.11 -17.97 -22.21
N PRO A 51 1.06 -17.66 -22.99
CA PRO A 51 1.20 -16.80 -24.16
C PRO A 51 1.61 -15.38 -23.76
N ALA A 52 2.05 -14.59 -24.74
CA ALA A 52 2.24 -13.15 -24.54
C ALA A 52 0.89 -12.50 -24.18
N MET A 53 0.86 -11.81 -23.05
CA MET A 53 -0.28 -11.11 -22.48
C MET A 53 0.15 -9.68 -22.13
N PRO A 54 0.40 -8.83 -23.14
CA PRO A 54 0.82 -7.45 -22.93
C PRO A 54 -0.34 -6.57 -22.47
N ILE A 55 -0.03 -5.63 -21.59
CA ILE A 55 -0.88 -4.47 -21.29
C ILE A 55 -0.34 -3.27 -22.05
N TYR A 56 -1.22 -2.62 -22.82
CA TYR A 56 -0.91 -1.36 -23.48
C TYR A 56 -1.61 -0.17 -22.79
N ASP A 57 -0.85 0.90 -22.46
CA ASP A 57 -1.36 2.18 -21.97
C ASP A 57 -0.80 3.36 -22.76
N GLY A 58 -1.65 3.97 -23.60
CA GLY A 58 -1.31 5.15 -24.40
C GLY A 58 -2.17 6.38 -24.12
N SER A 59 -2.79 6.43 -22.94
CA SER A 59 -3.95 7.31 -22.70
C SER A 59 -3.63 8.74 -22.27
N ALA A 60 -2.35 9.10 -22.08
CA ALA A 60 -1.99 10.34 -21.40
C ALA A 60 -1.21 11.35 -22.29
N GLU A 61 -1.60 12.62 -22.22
CA GLU A 61 -0.87 13.73 -22.82
C GLU A 61 0.31 14.16 -21.92
N ARG A 62 1.50 14.35 -22.52
CA ARG A 62 2.75 14.82 -21.88
C ARG A 62 3.09 14.12 -20.56
N ARG A 63 2.74 12.84 -20.40
CA ARG A 63 3.01 12.08 -19.18
C ARG A 63 4.50 11.80 -18.99
N HIS A 64 5.20 11.58 -20.10
CA HIS A 64 6.64 11.36 -20.13
C HIS A 64 7.28 12.45 -20.98
N ALA A 65 8.38 13.01 -20.47
CA ALA A 65 9.14 14.02 -21.21
C ALA A 65 9.86 13.41 -22.42
N ASP A 66 10.37 12.19 -22.27
CA ASP A 66 11.08 11.41 -23.28
C ASP A 66 11.00 9.90 -22.96
N THR A 67 11.57 9.06 -23.84
CA THR A 67 11.64 7.61 -23.63
C THR A 67 12.44 7.23 -22.38
N ALA A 68 13.48 8.00 -22.01
CA ALA A 68 14.29 7.74 -20.82
C ALA A 68 13.49 7.94 -19.52
N ALA A 69 12.49 8.83 -19.53
CA ALA A 69 11.54 9.01 -18.44
C ALA A 69 10.39 7.98 -18.46
N ALA A 70 10.05 7.42 -19.63
CA ALA A 70 9.04 6.38 -19.77
C ALA A 70 9.54 5.01 -19.28
N ASP A 71 10.80 4.66 -19.56
CA ASP A 71 11.41 3.38 -19.24
C ASP A 71 11.33 2.96 -17.75
N PRO A 72 11.73 3.79 -16.76
CA PRO A 72 11.61 3.42 -15.36
C PRO A 72 10.14 3.28 -14.92
N HIS A 73 9.22 4.00 -15.55
CA HIS A 73 7.79 3.89 -15.24
C HIS A 73 7.20 2.57 -15.75
N SER A 74 7.48 2.18 -17.00
CA SER A 74 7.04 0.90 -17.54
C SER A 74 7.62 -0.28 -16.75
N ARG A 75 8.86 -0.16 -16.28
CA ARG A 75 9.48 -1.16 -15.39
C ARG A 75 8.75 -1.28 -14.06
N LEU A 76 8.38 -0.16 -13.41
CA LEU A 76 7.59 -0.20 -12.18
C LEU A 76 6.19 -0.78 -12.41
N MET A 77 5.56 -0.48 -13.54
CA MET A 77 4.28 -1.09 -13.93
C MET A 77 4.40 -2.61 -14.06
N LEU A 78 5.43 -3.10 -14.77
CA LEU A 78 5.68 -4.53 -14.92
C LEU A 78 5.95 -5.18 -13.56
N GLN A 79 6.82 -4.61 -12.74
CA GLN A 79 7.15 -5.14 -11.40
C GLN A 79 5.93 -5.21 -10.47
N ALA A 80 5.02 -4.23 -10.56
CA ALA A 80 3.77 -4.24 -9.80
C ALA A 80 2.82 -5.39 -10.24
N LEU A 81 2.80 -5.73 -11.53
CA LEU A 81 2.04 -6.88 -12.04
C LEU A 81 2.70 -8.20 -11.65
N GLU A 82 4.03 -8.27 -11.73
CA GLU A 82 4.83 -9.44 -11.35
C GLU A 82 4.69 -9.80 -9.86
N LEU A 83 4.55 -8.79 -8.99
CA LEU A 83 4.35 -9.01 -7.54
C LEU A 83 3.12 -9.90 -7.26
N ASP A 84 2.05 -9.73 -8.03
CA ASP A 84 0.80 -10.49 -7.87
C ASP A 84 0.84 -11.88 -8.57
N ASN A 85 1.94 -12.23 -9.26
CA ASN A 85 2.07 -13.51 -9.96
C ASN A 85 2.26 -14.67 -8.98
N LYS A 86 3.18 -14.53 -8.03
CA LYS A 86 3.49 -15.58 -7.03
C LYS A 86 3.63 -14.99 -5.64
N LEU A 87 2.63 -15.28 -4.81
CA LEU A 87 2.58 -14.96 -3.39
C LEU A 87 2.68 -16.24 -2.58
N PHE A 88 2.98 -16.10 -1.30
CA PHE A 88 2.95 -17.19 -0.34
C PHE A 88 2.09 -16.80 0.84
N ASP A 89 1.23 -17.71 1.27
CA ASP A 89 0.42 -17.55 2.47
C ASP A 89 0.90 -18.53 3.52
N GLY A 90 0.89 -18.09 4.77
CA GLY A 90 1.19 -18.98 5.87
C GLY A 90 0.35 -18.69 7.10
N ASP A 91 0.24 -19.73 7.92
CA ASP A 91 -0.43 -19.72 9.21
C ASP A 91 0.54 -20.26 10.27
N GLY A 92 0.51 -19.71 11.47
CA GLY A 92 1.37 -20.19 12.54
C GLY A 92 1.20 -19.45 13.85
N ALA A 93 2.26 -19.46 14.65
CA ALA A 93 2.31 -18.84 15.97
C ALA A 93 3.53 -17.93 16.18
N VAL A 94 4.16 -17.46 15.09
CA VAL A 94 5.35 -16.59 15.17
C VAL A 94 5.00 -15.18 15.64
N ARG A 95 5.38 -14.82 16.87
CA ARG A 95 5.03 -13.51 17.46
C ARG A 95 5.84 -12.34 16.92
N ARG A 96 7.05 -12.61 16.42
CA ARG A 96 7.94 -11.57 15.88
C ARG A 96 7.70 -11.27 14.40
N LEU A 97 6.77 -11.97 13.76
CA LEU A 97 6.50 -11.78 12.34
C LEU A 97 5.85 -10.42 12.14
N ALA A 98 6.37 -9.62 11.21
CA ALA A 98 5.91 -8.27 10.95
C ALA A 98 6.04 -7.93 9.46
N ALA A 99 5.13 -7.09 8.94
CA ALA A 99 5.21 -6.60 7.57
C ALA A 99 6.53 -5.85 7.32
N GLY A 100 7.12 -6.03 6.14
CA GLY A 100 8.41 -5.46 5.75
C GLY A 100 9.63 -6.20 6.28
N HIS A 101 9.47 -7.19 7.16
CA HIS A 101 10.59 -7.98 7.67
C HIS A 101 10.86 -9.22 6.83
N ARG A 102 12.14 -9.60 6.76
CA ARG A 102 12.61 -10.81 6.11
C ARG A 102 12.72 -11.96 7.11
N PHE A 103 12.46 -13.17 6.63
CA PHE A 103 12.69 -14.40 7.39
C PHE A 103 13.16 -15.52 6.45
N HIS A 104 13.81 -16.52 7.03
CA HIS A 104 14.19 -17.74 6.34
C HIS A 104 13.29 -18.88 6.81
N LEU A 105 12.65 -19.58 5.86
CA LEU A 105 11.83 -20.74 6.17
C LEU A 105 12.74 -21.98 6.30
N THR A 106 12.93 -22.45 7.52
CA THR A 106 13.69 -23.67 7.80
C THR A 106 12.76 -24.88 7.91
N GLN A 107 13.31 -26.09 7.82
CA GLN A 107 12.57 -27.34 8.03
C GLN A 107 11.39 -27.55 7.06
N HIS A 108 11.44 -26.95 5.86
CA HIS A 108 10.44 -27.15 4.82
C HIS A 108 11.06 -27.87 3.61
N GLU A 109 10.56 -29.06 3.27
CA GLU A 109 11.12 -29.95 2.24
C GLU A 109 11.34 -29.27 0.89
N ARG A 110 10.37 -28.45 0.45
CA ARG A 110 10.44 -27.74 -0.84
C ARG A 110 11.42 -26.56 -0.88
N TYR A 111 11.80 -25.98 0.25
CA TYR A 111 12.58 -24.75 0.30
C TYR A 111 13.89 -24.99 1.05
N ALA A 112 14.86 -25.51 0.32
CA ALA A 112 16.21 -25.72 0.82
C ALA A 112 16.93 -24.39 1.09
N ASN A 113 18.08 -24.46 1.78
CA ASN A 113 18.94 -23.31 2.04
C ASN A 113 19.33 -22.63 0.73
N GLY A 114 19.14 -21.30 0.66
CA GLY A 114 19.36 -20.48 -0.55
C GLY A 114 18.06 -20.11 -1.26
N ASP A 115 17.03 -20.96 -1.21
CA ASP A 115 15.71 -20.73 -1.82
C ASP A 115 14.59 -20.52 -0.79
N ASN A 116 14.98 -20.25 0.46
CA ASN A 116 14.10 -20.15 1.61
C ASN A 116 13.95 -18.73 2.18
N GLY A 117 14.44 -17.71 1.47
CA GLY A 117 14.31 -16.30 1.84
C GLY A 117 12.95 -15.71 1.43
N PHE A 118 12.27 -15.08 2.39
CA PHE A 118 10.97 -14.44 2.18
C PHE A 118 10.89 -13.06 2.85
N THR A 119 10.08 -12.16 2.28
CA THR A 119 9.71 -10.87 2.88
C THR A 119 8.22 -10.83 3.15
N THR A 120 7.83 -10.58 4.40
CA THR A 120 6.44 -10.49 4.82
C THR A 120 5.80 -9.21 4.27
N LEU A 121 4.67 -9.33 3.59
CA LEU A 121 3.90 -8.19 3.07
C LEU A 121 2.88 -7.70 4.08
N TRP A 122 2.21 -8.63 4.76
CA TRP A 122 1.20 -8.34 5.76
C TRP A 122 1.15 -9.49 6.78
N VAL A 123 0.68 -9.20 7.98
CA VAL A 123 0.43 -10.18 9.02
C VAL A 123 -0.81 -9.75 9.80
N GLU A 124 -1.65 -10.72 10.14
CA GLU A 124 -2.76 -10.53 11.05
C GLU A 124 -2.55 -11.41 12.28
N HIS A 125 -2.63 -10.76 13.44
CA HIS A 125 -2.37 -11.36 14.73
C HIS A 125 -3.69 -11.57 15.47
N GLU A 126 -3.93 -12.79 15.95
CA GLU A 126 -5.04 -13.08 16.85
C GLU A 126 -4.50 -13.71 18.13
N ALA A 127 -4.81 -13.08 19.26
CA ALA A 127 -4.32 -13.49 20.56
C ALA A 127 -5.45 -13.45 21.58
N ARG A 128 -5.46 -14.42 22.51
CA ARG A 128 -6.24 -14.33 23.74
C ARG A 128 -5.38 -14.50 24.96
N ASN A 129 -5.67 -13.65 25.95
CA ASN A 129 -5.06 -13.77 27.26
C ASN A 129 -5.69 -14.95 28.04
N ASN A 130 -4.89 -15.60 28.88
CA ASN A 130 -5.36 -16.60 29.84
C ASN A 130 -5.89 -15.97 31.15
N VAL A 131 -5.85 -14.64 31.27
CA VAL A 131 -6.48 -13.94 32.38
C VAL A 131 -8.00 -13.98 32.17
N THR A 132 -8.67 -14.85 32.91
CA THR A 132 -10.09 -14.72 33.17
C THR A 132 -10.27 -13.48 34.05
N PRO A 133 -11.04 -12.46 33.62
CA PRO A 133 -11.38 -11.38 34.53
C PRO A 133 -12.15 -12.00 35.69
N ALA A 134 -11.66 -11.81 36.92
CA ALA A 134 -12.33 -12.20 38.14
C ALA A 134 -13.73 -11.57 38.16
N MET A 135 -14.74 -12.32 37.70
CA MET A 135 -16.13 -11.88 37.60
C MET A 135 -16.89 -12.01 38.94
N ASP A 136 -16.22 -12.59 39.93
CA ASP A 136 -16.60 -12.69 41.33
C ASP A 136 -16.89 -11.31 41.99
N GLY A 137 -16.45 -10.21 41.36
CA GLY A 137 -16.83 -8.83 41.74
C GLY A 137 -17.72 -8.07 40.73
N ALA A 138 -18.13 -8.68 39.62
CA ALA A 138 -18.82 -7.97 38.52
C ALA A 138 -20.19 -7.41 38.91
N GLY A 139 -20.82 -7.96 39.95
CA GLY A 139 -22.05 -7.43 40.56
C GLY A 139 -21.88 -6.06 41.23
N ASN A 140 -20.67 -5.74 41.69
CA ASN A 140 -20.34 -4.50 42.42
C ASN A 140 -19.68 -3.43 41.54
N LEU A 141 -19.54 -3.68 40.23
CA LEU A 141 -18.96 -2.71 39.30
C LEU A 141 -19.95 -1.57 39.01
N PRO A 142 -19.52 -0.29 39.04
CA PRO A 142 -20.36 0.83 38.66
C PRO A 142 -20.81 0.73 37.20
N GLY A 143 -21.98 1.27 36.86
CA GLY A 143 -22.70 1.01 35.60
C GLY A 143 -21.88 1.18 34.30
N VAL A 144 -20.95 2.14 34.26
CA VAL A 144 -20.03 2.34 33.13
C VAL A 144 -19.00 1.20 32.97
N ALA A 145 -18.49 0.64 34.07
CA ALA A 145 -17.59 -0.51 34.04
C ALA A 145 -18.33 -1.79 33.63
N LYS A 146 -19.59 -1.96 34.05
CA LYS A 146 -20.46 -3.07 33.64
C LYS A 146 -20.81 -3.01 32.14
N ALA A 147 -21.08 -1.82 31.61
CA ALA A 147 -21.29 -1.60 30.17
C ALA A 147 -20.00 -1.85 29.35
N GLY A 148 -18.84 -1.43 29.89
CA GLY A 148 -17.53 -1.73 29.31
C GLY A 148 -17.24 -3.23 29.24
N LEU A 149 -17.52 -3.96 30.32
CA LEU A 149 -17.35 -5.43 30.37
C LEU A 149 -18.28 -6.16 29.39
N ALA A 150 -19.55 -5.73 29.29
CA ALA A 150 -20.47 -6.28 28.30
C ALA A 150 -20.04 -5.97 26.85
N THR A 151 -19.39 -4.83 26.63
CA THR A 151 -18.81 -4.47 25.32
C THR A 151 -17.59 -5.33 25.00
N LEU A 152 -16.70 -5.57 25.98
CA LEU A 152 -15.57 -6.48 25.83
C LEU A 152 -16.01 -7.94 25.59
N ALA A 153 -17.09 -8.38 26.25
CA ALA A 153 -17.67 -9.71 26.03
C ALA A 153 -18.18 -9.90 24.58
N LYS A 154 -18.62 -8.83 23.91
CA LYS A 154 -18.99 -8.89 22.48
C LYS A 154 -17.77 -9.10 21.56
N PHE A 155 -16.58 -8.65 21.97
CA PHE A 155 -15.32 -8.92 21.27
C PHE A 155 -14.75 -10.31 21.61
N ALA A 156 -15.28 -11.00 22.63
CA ALA A 156 -14.91 -12.37 22.98
C ALA A 156 -15.53 -13.44 22.05
N ALA A 157 -16.05 -13.06 20.88
CA ALA A 157 -16.54 -13.97 19.85
C ALA A 157 -15.43 -14.60 18.97
N SER A 158 -14.16 -14.36 19.29
CA SER A 158 -13.05 -15.04 18.62
C SER A 158 -13.06 -16.57 18.88
N THR A 159 -12.73 -17.38 17.88
CA THR A 159 -12.74 -18.85 17.98
C THR A 159 -11.47 -19.40 18.64
N ILE A 160 -10.58 -18.53 19.13
CA ILE A 160 -9.31 -18.94 19.74
C ILE A 160 -9.49 -19.30 21.21
N GLU A 161 -8.77 -20.32 21.66
CA GLU A 161 -8.71 -20.71 23.06
C GLU A 161 -7.96 -19.67 23.91
N ASN A 162 -8.34 -19.54 25.19
CA ASN A 162 -7.65 -18.63 26.11
C ASN A 162 -6.15 -18.99 26.23
N GLY A 163 -5.30 -17.97 26.33
CA GLY A 163 -3.85 -18.14 26.35
C GLY A 163 -3.23 -18.49 25.00
N THR A 164 -4.02 -18.59 23.93
CA THR A 164 -3.52 -18.96 22.59
C THR A 164 -3.25 -17.73 21.72
N TYR A 165 -2.23 -17.87 20.88
CA TYR A 165 -1.88 -16.93 19.83
C TYR A 165 -1.77 -17.67 18.50
N ARG A 166 -2.32 -17.08 17.45
CA ARG A 166 -2.10 -17.48 16.05
C ARG A 166 -1.89 -16.24 15.18
N ASN A 167 -1.20 -16.41 14.07
CA ASN A 167 -1.16 -15.43 13.01
C ASN A 167 -1.42 -16.06 11.65
N ARG A 168 -1.94 -15.24 10.74
CA ARG A 168 -1.94 -15.49 9.31
C ARG A 168 -1.12 -14.41 8.63
N PHE A 169 -0.43 -14.73 7.56
CA PHE A 169 0.44 -13.78 6.87
C PHE A 169 0.55 -14.07 5.38
N GLY A 170 0.92 -13.03 4.64
CA GLY A 170 1.30 -13.14 3.24
C GLY A 170 2.72 -12.64 3.05
N CYS A 171 3.47 -13.31 2.18
CA CYS A 171 4.85 -12.97 1.89
C CYS A 171 5.21 -13.23 0.42
N VAL A 172 6.36 -12.71 0.03
CA VAL A 172 6.99 -12.91 -1.29
C VAL A 172 8.41 -13.40 -1.09
N ARG A 173 9.05 -13.92 -2.15
CA ARG A 173 10.50 -14.15 -2.10
C ARG A 173 11.23 -12.84 -1.83
N ASP A 174 12.33 -12.89 -1.10
CA ASP A 174 13.15 -11.72 -0.78
C ASP A 174 13.83 -11.08 -2.01
N THR A 175 13.92 -11.80 -3.12
CA THR A 175 14.41 -11.34 -4.43
C THR A 175 13.36 -10.58 -5.24
N VAL A 176 12.07 -10.67 -4.89
CA VAL A 176 10.98 -10.01 -5.64
C VAL A 176 10.86 -8.56 -5.23
N ALA A 177 10.81 -7.65 -6.21
CA ALA A 177 10.59 -6.24 -5.97
C ALA A 177 9.17 -5.98 -5.45
N ILE A 178 9.06 -5.34 -4.28
CA ILE A 178 7.77 -4.95 -3.71
C ILE A 178 7.37 -3.58 -4.28
N VAL A 179 6.50 -3.60 -5.29
CA VAL A 179 5.99 -2.38 -5.94
C VAL A 179 4.47 -2.26 -5.70
N PRO A 180 3.96 -1.08 -5.31
CA PRO A 180 2.52 -0.90 -5.10
C PRO A 180 1.72 -1.19 -6.36
N ARG A 181 0.58 -1.87 -6.22
CA ARG A 181 -0.34 -2.17 -7.35
C ARG A 181 -0.82 -0.91 -8.08
N ALA A 182 -0.87 0.23 -7.37
CA ALA A 182 -1.20 1.53 -7.96
C ALA A 182 -0.20 1.99 -9.03
N ALA A 183 1.04 1.50 -9.02
CA ALA A 183 2.01 1.81 -10.07
C ALA A 183 1.58 1.26 -11.44
N ALA A 184 0.86 0.14 -11.49
CA ALA A 184 0.28 -0.42 -12.71
C ALA A 184 -1.12 0.16 -13.06
N ALA A 185 -1.65 1.08 -12.24
CA ALA A 185 -2.96 1.66 -12.47
C ALA A 185 -2.91 2.67 -13.63
N ARG A 186 -3.75 2.45 -14.63
CA ARG A 186 -3.81 3.29 -15.85
C ARG A 186 -4.34 4.71 -15.57
N TYR A 187 -5.24 4.85 -14.59
CA TYR A 187 -5.96 6.10 -14.32
C TYR A 187 -5.79 6.55 -12.86
N THR A 188 -5.33 7.78 -12.67
CA THR A 188 -5.35 8.46 -11.36
C THR A 188 -6.03 9.81 -11.51
N GLY A 189 -7.27 9.92 -11.01
CA GLY A 189 -7.99 11.20 -10.94
C GLY A 189 -8.45 11.74 -12.28
N VAL A 190 -9.62 11.30 -12.74
CA VAL A 190 -10.25 11.83 -13.96
C VAL A 190 -11.20 12.96 -13.58
N ALA A 191 -11.09 14.12 -14.23
CA ALA A 191 -12.15 15.11 -14.22
C ALA A 191 -13.33 14.53 -15.02
N LEU A 192 -14.46 14.28 -14.35
CA LEU A 192 -15.63 13.61 -14.96
C LEU A 192 -16.31 14.43 -16.07
N GLY A 193 -15.90 15.68 -16.25
CA GLY A 193 -16.42 16.57 -17.28
C GLY A 193 -15.59 17.85 -17.39
N PRO A 194 -15.94 18.70 -18.36
CA PRO A 194 -15.31 20.00 -18.53
C PRO A 194 -15.48 20.86 -17.28
N GLN A 195 -14.43 21.60 -16.94
CA GLN A 195 -14.43 22.56 -15.83
C GLN A 195 -14.20 23.96 -16.39
N THR A 196 -14.84 24.96 -15.77
CA THR A 196 -14.55 26.36 -16.04
C THR A 196 -13.37 26.81 -15.18
N ALA A 197 -12.55 27.71 -15.73
CA ALA A 197 -11.41 28.28 -15.03
C ALA A 197 -11.32 29.77 -15.35
N LEU A 198 -10.75 30.53 -14.42
CA LEU A 198 -10.49 31.95 -14.65
C LEU A 198 -9.15 32.10 -15.37
N GLU A 199 -9.13 32.93 -16.40
CA GLU A 199 -7.92 33.34 -17.12
C GLU A 199 -7.18 34.42 -16.32
N PHE A 200 -5.86 34.30 -16.22
CA PHE A 200 -5.02 35.28 -15.52
C PHE A 200 -4.04 35.93 -16.48
N TYR A 201 -3.88 37.24 -16.32
CA TYR A 201 -2.86 38.04 -16.96
C TYR A 201 -1.85 38.50 -15.90
N GLY A 202 -0.56 38.58 -16.25
CA GLY A 202 0.46 39.13 -15.36
C GLY A 202 0.17 40.60 -15.03
N GLU A 203 0.82 41.15 -14.00
CA GLU A 203 0.59 42.50 -13.42
C GLU A 203 0.71 43.70 -14.40
N GLY A 204 0.89 43.48 -15.70
CA GLY A 204 0.93 44.51 -16.75
C GLY A 204 -0.27 44.53 -17.71
N GLY A 205 -1.33 43.73 -17.49
CA GLY A 205 -2.58 43.80 -18.29
C GLY A 205 -2.48 43.34 -19.74
N GLY A 206 -1.34 42.77 -20.16
CA GLY A 206 -1.16 42.16 -21.47
C GLY A 206 -1.51 40.66 -21.46
N SER A 207 -2.06 40.17 -22.56
CA SER A 207 -2.28 38.73 -22.75
C SER A 207 -0.94 37.98 -22.71
N ILE A 208 -0.82 36.99 -21.80
CA ILE A 208 0.31 36.06 -21.80
C ILE A 208 -0.08 34.92 -22.74
N CYS A 209 0.18 35.12 -24.03
CA CYS A 209 0.08 34.08 -25.03
C CYS A 209 1.48 33.46 -25.21
N LEU A 210 1.65 32.22 -24.76
CA LEU A 210 2.88 31.47 -25.03
C LEU A 210 2.93 31.09 -26.52
N MET A 211 4.12 30.78 -27.05
CA MET A 211 4.40 30.56 -28.48
C MET A 211 3.51 29.50 -29.17
N ALA A 212 2.77 28.68 -28.41
CA ALA A 212 1.81 27.69 -28.90
C ALA A 212 0.33 28.09 -28.70
N GLY A 213 0.01 29.35 -28.42
CA GLY A 213 -1.37 29.79 -28.15
C GLY A 213 -1.90 29.36 -26.78
N GLN A 214 -1.01 28.94 -25.87
CA GLN A 214 -1.41 28.46 -24.54
C GLN A 214 -1.63 29.63 -23.58
N VAL A 215 -2.72 29.54 -22.83
CA VAL A 215 -3.16 30.51 -21.81
C VAL A 215 -3.10 29.85 -20.44
N THR A 216 -2.68 30.61 -19.42
CA THR A 216 -2.62 30.11 -18.04
C THR A 216 -3.95 30.36 -17.33
N HIS A 217 -4.53 29.29 -16.76
CA HIS A 217 -5.80 29.36 -16.04
C HIS A 217 -5.65 28.92 -14.58
N ARG A 218 -6.49 29.44 -13.68
CA ARG A 218 -6.67 28.89 -12.31
C ARG A 218 -8.03 28.22 -12.23
N THR A 219 -8.04 26.93 -11.90
CA THR A 219 -9.27 26.22 -11.60
C THR A 219 -9.83 26.68 -10.25
N SER A 220 -11.14 26.94 -10.20
CA SER A 220 -11.83 27.16 -8.93
C SER A 220 -11.93 25.82 -8.22
N GLN A 221 -10.96 25.50 -7.36
CA GLN A 221 -11.25 24.51 -6.33
C GLN A 221 -12.41 25.07 -5.51
N LEU A 222 -13.57 24.43 -5.60
CA LEU A 222 -14.69 24.64 -4.68
C LEU A 222 -14.20 24.30 -3.27
N PHE A 223 -13.56 25.27 -2.63
CA PHE A 223 -13.46 25.31 -1.18
C PHE A 223 -14.90 25.41 -0.67
N PRO A 224 -15.33 24.54 0.27
CA PRO A 224 -16.60 24.74 0.92
C PRO A 224 -16.59 26.15 1.52
N ILE A 225 -17.54 26.98 1.09
CA ILE A 225 -17.73 28.35 1.56
C ILE A 225 -17.99 28.27 3.06
N ARG A 226 -16.94 28.34 3.89
CA ARG A 226 -17.09 28.76 5.28
C ARG A 226 -17.48 30.22 5.21
N LYS A 227 -18.77 30.51 5.49
CA LYS A 227 -19.22 31.86 5.81
C LYS A 227 -18.29 32.42 6.89
N SER A 228 -17.45 33.38 6.51
CA SER A 228 -16.59 34.12 7.42
C SER A 228 -17.45 35.13 8.17
N SER A 229 -17.94 34.74 9.34
CA SER A 229 -18.33 35.71 10.37
C SER A 229 -17.04 36.30 10.94
N PHE A 230 -16.76 37.54 10.58
CA PHE A 230 -15.69 38.33 11.15
C PHE A 230 -16.09 38.69 12.60
N LEU A 231 -15.46 38.09 13.61
CA LEU A 231 -15.42 38.67 14.95
C LEU A 231 -14.06 38.43 15.63
N MET A 232 -13.47 39.56 15.98
CA MET A 232 -12.25 39.79 16.75
C MET A 232 -12.32 39.13 18.15
N ARG A 233 -11.27 38.41 18.57
CA ARG A 233 -10.54 38.59 19.85
C ARG A 233 -9.60 37.42 20.20
N HIS A 234 -8.33 37.79 20.34
CA HIS A 234 -7.40 37.47 21.44
C HIS A 234 -6.93 36.03 21.75
N LEU A 235 -5.59 35.91 21.65
CA LEU A 235 -4.63 35.25 22.55
C LEU A 235 -4.43 33.71 22.56
N PHE A 236 -3.13 33.36 22.58
CA PHE A 236 -2.47 32.09 22.92
C PHE A 236 -2.72 30.90 21.97
N SER A 237 -1.77 30.04 21.59
CA SER A 237 -0.40 29.75 22.00
C SER A 237 0.25 28.90 20.90
N ARG A 238 1.57 29.07 20.68
CA ARG A 238 2.45 28.14 19.96
C ARG A 238 2.28 26.72 20.51
N ILE A 239 2.15 25.72 19.64
CA ILE A 239 2.81 24.41 19.80
C ILE A 239 3.27 23.92 18.41
N ARG A 240 4.58 23.93 18.23
CA ARG A 240 5.33 23.30 17.16
C ARG A 240 5.64 21.88 17.64
N LEU A 241 5.11 20.86 16.98
CA LEU A 241 5.52 19.47 17.20
C LEU A 241 6.44 19.05 16.07
N GLU A 242 7.74 19.24 16.31
CA GLU A 242 8.82 18.55 15.61
C GLU A 242 8.88 17.11 16.15
N CYS A 243 8.52 16.12 15.33
CA CYS A 243 8.76 14.72 15.66
C CYS A 243 10.19 14.34 15.28
N HIS A 244 11.06 14.35 16.29
CA HIS A 244 12.39 13.75 16.26
C HIS A 244 12.26 12.21 16.29
N TRP A 245 12.69 11.54 15.21
CA TRP A 245 12.94 10.10 15.23
C TRP A 245 14.31 9.84 15.87
N ARG A 246 14.31 9.38 17.13
CA ARG A 246 15.52 8.83 17.77
C ARG A 246 15.76 7.41 17.28
N ARG A 247 16.99 7.20 16.80
CA ARG A 247 17.62 5.95 16.40
C ARG A 247 17.71 5.02 17.61
N PHE A 248 17.10 3.83 17.54
CA PHE A 248 17.42 2.71 18.43
C PHE A 248 18.14 1.65 17.61
N HIS A 249 19.32 1.24 18.09
CA HIS A 249 20.03 0.07 17.58
C HIS A 249 19.53 -1.17 18.30
N ILE A 250 19.23 -2.21 17.53
CA ILE A 250 19.05 -3.57 18.02
C ILE A 250 19.84 -4.46 17.05
N ARG A 251 20.66 -5.36 17.61
CA ARG A 251 21.44 -6.34 16.85
C ARG A 251 20.54 -7.35 16.15
#